data_AF-A0A7C4DMY1-F1
#
_entry.id   AF-A0A7C4DMY1-F1
#
_cell.length_a   1.000
_cell.length_b   1.000
_cell.length_c   1.000
_cell.angle_alpha   90.00
_cell.angle_beta   90.00
_cell.angle_gamma   90.00
#
_symmetry.space_group_name_H-M   'P 1'
#
loop_
_entity.id
_entity.type
_entity.pdbx_description
1 polymer ?
#
loop_
_entity_poly.entity_id
_entity_poly.type
_entity_poly.pdbx_seq_one_letter_code
_entity_poly.pdbx_strand_id
1 'polypeptide(L)'
;MNSDSRTWAVPRQRRLCGRRFFSGQAVPRAGALRPGVSLMEVLFSTFILSIGLLSLAALIPVGRFTIAETSRSDYAAACGRAALRDLSVQRMLDYRYWVHPNIPANPVQFGQTTNLPPFAIDPYGVLRGPAENGSFPAHFVGGLNFLPRVSLRTPAGVPFNLALAERFFMAKDDEQFLFPSDRKLRPEAIDLSGDNAAGHYTWLATVTPAASERLAPVALKKSFQVSVAVCHKRVFRDDTSAGIAAEQVAQVDFLSGGAGVAIGGGTVQVNPPLLVRPRQWLLLADGTQCQWYRVVSAPPRSDVDPRSELLTLAGPDWVIYSGATTRAVVLQTVVGVYSTVVEIDTDPTWNKYR
;
A
#
# COMPACT_ATOMS: atom_id res chain seq x y z
N MET A 1 25.04 9.28 -41.19
CA MET A 1 23.77 8.76 -41.73
C MET A 1 22.63 9.28 -40.86
N ASN A 2 21.86 10.20 -41.43
CA ASN A 2 20.58 10.81 -41.05
C ASN A 2 20.26 11.11 -39.58
N SER A 3 20.58 12.35 -39.21
CA SER A 3 19.94 13.12 -38.14
C SER A 3 18.57 13.67 -38.62
N ASP A 4 17.48 13.02 -38.22
CA ASP A 4 16.12 13.52 -38.48
C ASP A 4 15.65 14.43 -37.33
N SER A 5 15.84 15.73 -37.54
CA SER A 5 15.30 16.81 -36.72
C SER A 5 13.81 17.01 -36.98
N ARG A 6 12.95 16.29 -36.23
CA ARG A 6 11.51 16.54 -36.24
C ARG A 6 11.16 17.75 -35.37
N THR A 7 11.03 18.89 -36.03
CA THR A 7 10.47 20.13 -35.52
C THR A 7 8.96 19.97 -35.27
N TRP A 8 8.54 20.07 -34.01
CA TRP A 8 7.13 20.14 -33.65
C TRP A 8 6.61 21.55 -33.93
N ALA A 9 5.75 21.66 -34.95
CA ALA A 9 5.04 22.89 -35.27
C ALA A 9 4.02 23.22 -34.17
N VAL A 10 4.25 24.32 -33.46
CA VAL A 10 3.30 24.90 -32.51
C VAL A 10 2.08 25.42 -33.29
N PRO A 11 0.85 24.98 -32.99
CA PRO A 11 -0.34 25.54 -33.62
C PRO A 11 -0.51 27.00 -33.18
N ARG A 12 -0.33 27.93 -34.13
CA ARG A 12 -0.70 29.34 -33.99
C ARG A 12 -2.16 29.44 -33.54
N GLN A 13 -2.38 29.88 -32.30
CA GLN A 13 -3.68 30.37 -31.84
C GLN A 13 -4.10 31.52 -32.75
N ARG A 14 -5.13 31.26 -33.57
CA ARG A 14 -5.82 32.27 -34.35
C ARG A 14 -6.39 33.31 -33.39
N ARG A 15 -5.83 34.53 -33.46
CA ARG A 15 -6.46 35.75 -32.96
C ARG A 15 -7.82 35.86 -33.64
N LEU A 16 -8.89 35.58 -32.90
CA LEU A 16 -10.23 35.96 -33.31
C LEU A 16 -10.34 37.48 -33.18
N CYS A 17 -10.11 38.10 -34.33
CA CYS A 17 -10.84 39.22 -34.91
C CYS A 17 -11.75 39.98 -33.93
N GLY A 18 -11.38 41.24 -33.71
CA GLY A 18 -12.16 42.21 -32.94
C GLY A 18 -13.58 42.32 -33.46
N ARG A 19 -14.53 42.03 -32.57
CA ARG A 19 -15.90 42.49 -32.70
C ARG A 19 -15.97 43.85 -32.01
N ARG A 20 -15.84 44.92 -32.83
CA ARG A 20 -16.21 46.28 -32.45
C ARG A 20 -17.68 46.27 -32.04
N PHE A 21 -17.93 46.21 -30.74
CA PHE A 21 -19.26 46.51 -30.21
C PHE A 21 -19.44 48.03 -30.23
N PHE A 22 -20.48 48.42 -30.95
CA PHE A 22 -20.92 49.79 -31.15
C PHE A 22 -20.99 50.56 -29.81
N SER A 23 -20.22 51.65 -29.73
CA SER A 23 -20.46 52.72 -28.77
C SER A 23 -21.72 53.48 -29.20
N GLY A 24 -22.87 52.89 -28.94
CA GLY A 24 -24.12 53.64 -28.85
C GLY A 24 -24.13 54.36 -27.50
N GLN A 25 -23.73 55.63 -27.49
CA GLN A 25 -24.00 56.53 -26.37
C GLN A 25 -25.52 56.65 -26.23
N ALA A 26 -26.09 55.81 -25.36
CA ALA A 26 -27.44 55.99 -24.86
C ALA A 26 -27.42 57.20 -23.92
N VAL A 27 -28.09 58.26 -24.34
CA VAL A 27 -28.36 59.46 -23.56
C VAL A 27 -29.01 59.05 -22.22
N PRO A 28 -28.51 59.52 -21.07
CA PRO A 28 -29.12 59.22 -19.78
C PRO A 28 -30.51 59.86 -19.74
N ARG A 29 -31.56 59.04 -19.88
CA ARG A 29 -32.92 59.46 -19.56
C ARG A 29 -32.99 59.69 -18.06
N ALA A 30 -33.09 60.96 -17.68
CA ALA A 30 -33.41 61.39 -16.33
C ALA A 30 -34.75 60.77 -15.90
N GLY A 31 -34.78 60.18 -14.70
CA GLY A 31 -36.03 59.97 -13.96
C GLY A 31 -36.55 58.54 -13.82
N ALA A 32 -35.72 57.50 -13.92
CA ALA A 32 -36.11 56.21 -13.33
C ALA A 32 -36.01 56.32 -11.80
N LEU A 33 -37.16 56.40 -11.13
CA LEU A 33 -37.27 56.36 -9.68
C LEU A 33 -36.48 55.14 -9.17
N ARG A 34 -35.43 55.39 -8.38
CA ARG A 34 -34.66 54.32 -7.75
C ARG A 34 -35.59 53.62 -6.77
N PRO A 35 -35.94 52.34 -6.96
CA PRO A 35 -36.69 51.60 -5.95
C PRO A 35 -35.86 51.59 -4.67
N GLY A 36 -36.46 52.03 -3.56
CA GLY A 36 -35.80 52.00 -2.26
C GLY A 36 -35.58 50.55 -1.86
N VAL A 37 -34.33 50.16 -1.63
CA VAL A 37 -33.98 48.84 -1.12
C VAL A 37 -34.58 48.71 0.29
N SER A 38 -35.42 47.70 0.51
CA SER A 38 -36.04 47.48 1.81
C SER A 38 -35.01 46.99 2.82
N LEU A 39 -35.09 47.48 4.06
CA LEU A 39 -34.24 46.99 5.16
C LEU A 39 -34.35 45.48 5.36
N MET A 40 -35.55 44.92 5.11
CA MET A 40 -35.78 43.48 5.17
C MET A 40 -34.99 42.72 4.09
N GLU A 41 -34.89 43.27 2.89
CA GLU A 41 -34.14 42.70 1.76
C GLU A 41 -32.63 42.67 2.05
N VAL A 42 -32.12 43.72 2.68
CA VAL A 42 -30.71 43.78 3.12
C VAL A 42 -30.44 42.74 4.19
N LEU A 43 -31.33 42.57 5.18
CA LEU A 43 -31.15 41.58 6.24
C LEU A 43 -31.20 40.14 5.73
N PHE A 44 -32.12 39.82 4.81
CA PHE A 44 -32.12 38.51 4.17
C PHE A 44 -30.86 38.28 3.33
N SER A 45 -30.38 39.32 2.63
CA SER A 45 -29.16 39.23 1.84
C SER A 45 -27.93 38.97 2.71
N THR A 46 -27.77 39.68 3.83
CA THR A 46 -26.64 39.47 4.74
C THR A 46 -26.74 38.13 5.46
N PHE A 47 -27.95 37.65 5.77
CA PHE A 47 -28.17 36.33 6.38
C PHE A 47 -27.82 35.18 5.43
N ILE A 48 -28.28 35.22 4.18
CA ILE A 48 -27.95 34.20 3.18
C ILE A 48 -26.45 34.23 2.88
N LEU A 49 -25.85 35.43 2.77
CA LEU A 49 -24.42 35.59 2.56
C LEU A 49 -23.61 35.01 3.74
N SER A 50 -24.04 35.23 4.98
CA SER A 50 -23.32 34.70 6.15
C SER A 50 -23.40 33.18 6.24
N ILE A 51 -24.56 32.56 5.95
CA ILE A 51 -24.70 31.10 5.87
C ILE A 51 -23.85 30.53 4.73
N GLY A 52 -23.85 31.18 3.57
CA GLY A 52 -23.04 30.77 2.41
C GLY A 52 -21.54 30.78 2.73
N LEU A 53 -21.05 31.85 3.37
CA LEU A 53 -19.65 31.95 3.79
C LEU A 53 -19.30 30.94 4.89
N LEU A 54 -20.18 30.70 5.86
CA LEU A 54 -19.97 29.70 6.91
C LEU A 54 -19.91 28.28 6.33
N SER A 55 -20.77 27.97 5.36
CA SER A 55 -20.79 26.67 4.67
C SER A 55 -19.49 26.43 3.88
N LEU A 56 -18.99 27.46 3.19
CA LEU A 56 -17.71 27.38 2.47
C LEU A 56 -16.52 27.22 3.44
N ALA A 57 -16.53 27.94 4.57
CA ALA A 57 -15.50 27.82 5.58
C ALA A 57 -15.43 26.41 6.19
N ALA A 58 -16.58 25.75 6.38
CA ALA A 58 -16.66 24.38 6.90
C ALA A 58 -16.10 23.31 5.92
N LEU A 59 -16.07 23.60 4.61
CA LEU A 59 -15.54 22.67 3.60
C LEU A 59 -14.00 22.69 3.51
N ILE A 60 -13.34 23.77 3.95
CA ILE A 60 -11.88 23.90 3.84
C ILE A 60 -11.14 22.78 4.62
N PRO A 61 -11.48 22.46 5.89
CA PRO A 61 -10.81 21.38 6.61
C PRO A 61 -11.04 20.01 5.96
N VAL A 62 -12.26 19.75 5.46
CA VAL A 62 -12.61 18.49 4.81
C VAL A 62 -11.79 18.31 3.52
N GLY A 63 -11.72 19.36 2.69
CA GLY A 63 -10.92 19.36 1.47
C GLY A 63 -9.44 19.08 1.73
N ARG A 64 -8.86 19.70 2.78
CA ARG A 64 -7.47 19.47 3.17
C ARG A 64 -7.22 18.02 3.59
N PHE A 65 -8.13 17.43 4.37
CA PHE A 65 -8.03 16.03 4.77
C PHE A 65 -8.10 15.09 3.56
N THR A 66 -9.04 15.32 2.63
CA THR A 66 -9.17 14.51 1.42
C THR A 66 -7.95 14.61 0.51
N ILE A 67 -7.35 15.81 0.39
CA ILE A 67 -6.13 16.01 -0.41
C ILE A 67 -4.95 15.27 0.22
N ALA A 68 -4.77 15.35 1.54
CA ALA A 68 -3.69 14.64 2.23
C ALA A 68 -3.83 13.11 2.08
N GLU A 69 -5.05 12.59 2.21
CA GLU A 69 -5.32 11.15 2.03
C GLU A 69 -5.11 10.70 0.57
N THR A 70 -5.52 11.53 -0.39
CA THR A 70 -5.29 11.26 -1.83
C THR A 70 -3.80 11.22 -2.14
N SER A 71 -3.05 12.21 -1.65
CA SER A 71 -1.59 12.27 -1.80
C SER A 71 -0.91 11.04 -1.20
N ARG A 72 -1.32 10.61 0.00
CA ARG A 72 -0.82 9.37 0.64
C ARG A 72 -1.09 8.14 -0.22
N SER A 73 -2.30 8.05 -0.79
CA SER A 73 -2.68 6.95 -1.70
C SER A 73 -1.86 6.96 -2.99
N ASP A 74 -1.59 8.14 -3.55
CA ASP A 74 -0.81 8.30 -4.78
C ASP A 74 0.66 7.90 -4.57
N TYR A 75 1.27 8.33 -3.46
CA TYR A 75 2.63 7.91 -3.09
C TYR A 75 2.72 6.42 -2.82
N ALA A 76 1.75 5.84 -2.08
CA ALA A 76 1.68 4.40 -1.88
C ALA A 76 1.60 3.65 -3.22
N ALA A 77 0.83 4.17 -4.18
CA ALA A 77 0.70 3.59 -5.51
C ALA A 77 1.95 3.71 -6.36
N ALA A 78 2.64 4.86 -6.31
CA ALA A 78 3.92 5.03 -6.97
C ALA A 78 4.98 4.06 -6.38
N CYS A 79 5.09 4.02 -5.05
CA CYS A 79 5.98 3.12 -4.32
C CYS A 79 5.71 1.65 -4.65
N GLY A 80 4.45 1.21 -4.61
CA GLY A 80 4.09 -0.18 -4.88
C GLY A 80 4.41 -0.62 -6.32
N ARG A 81 4.17 0.24 -7.31
CA ARG A 81 4.53 -0.03 -8.71
C ARG A 81 6.05 -0.07 -8.90
N ALA A 82 6.79 0.85 -8.29
CA ALA A 82 8.24 0.86 -8.33
C ALA A 82 8.82 -0.42 -7.70
N ALA A 83 8.31 -0.81 -6.53
CA ALA A 83 8.70 -2.03 -5.83
C ALA A 83 8.46 -3.31 -6.66
N LEU A 84 7.30 -3.44 -7.31
CA LEU A 84 7.02 -4.56 -8.22
C LEU A 84 8.00 -4.64 -9.40
N ARG A 85 8.35 -3.47 -9.96
CA ARG A 85 9.36 -3.38 -11.00
C ARG A 85 10.74 -3.79 -10.47
N ASP A 86 11.12 -3.31 -9.29
CA ASP A 86 12.43 -3.61 -8.68
C ASP A 86 12.57 -5.10 -8.35
N LEU A 87 11.53 -5.74 -7.81
CA LEU A 87 11.50 -7.19 -7.59
C LEU A 87 11.81 -7.98 -8.86
N SER A 88 11.22 -7.56 -9.98
CA SER A 88 11.38 -8.22 -11.28
C SER A 88 12.75 -7.94 -11.90
N VAL A 89 13.16 -6.66 -11.92
CA VAL A 89 14.41 -6.20 -12.54
C VAL A 89 15.64 -6.72 -11.79
N GLN A 90 15.60 -6.73 -10.46
CA GLN A 90 16.72 -7.19 -9.63
C GLN A 90 16.70 -8.71 -9.40
N ARG A 91 15.73 -9.41 -10.00
CA ARG A 91 15.56 -10.87 -9.86
C ARG A 91 15.46 -11.29 -8.39
N MET A 92 14.78 -10.51 -7.56
CA MET A 92 14.62 -10.80 -6.13
C MET A 92 13.84 -12.10 -5.88
N LEU A 93 13.13 -12.61 -6.89
CA LEU A 93 12.42 -13.88 -6.86
C LEU A 93 13.29 -15.09 -7.25
N ASP A 94 14.54 -14.89 -7.67
CA ASP A 94 15.44 -16.02 -7.90
C ASP A 94 15.86 -16.61 -6.54
N TYR A 95 15.55 -17.90 -6.35
CA TYR A 95 15.79 -18.63 -5.11
C TYR A 95 17.25 -18.60 -4.64
N ARG A 96 18.20 -18.37 -5.57
CA ARG A 96 19.64 -18.27 -5.25
C ARG A 96 19.96 -17.04 -4.40
N TYR A 97 19.14 -15.99 -4.48
CA TYR A 97 19.35 -14.77 -3.71
C TYR A 97 18.66 -14.79 -2.34
N TRP A 98 17.87 -15.82 -2.04
CA TRP A 98 17.17 -15.91 -0.76
C TRP A 98 18.12 -16.32 0.37
N VAL A 99 17.99 -15.64 1.51
CA VAL A 99 18.76 -15.88 2.73
C VAL A 99 17.80 -16.02 3.90
N HIS A 100 18.03 -17.06 4.71
CA HIS A 100 17.25 -17.27 5.93
C HIS A 100 17.90 -16.44 7.03
N PRO A 101 17.16 -15.61 7.77
CA PRO A 101 17.72 -14.73 8.79
C PRO A 101 18.60 -15.46 9.81
N ASN A 102 18.18 -16.64 10.24
CA ASN A 102 18.85 -17.40 11.30
C ASN A 102 20.03 -18.26 10.79
N ILE A 103 20.23 -18.39 9.48
CA ILE A 103 21.30 -19.23 8.90
C ILE A 103 21.95 -18.47 7.73
N PRO A 104 22.65 -17.36 7.99
CA PRO A 104 23.16 -16.48 6.94
C PRO A 104 24.24 -17.14 6.06
N ALA A 105 24.95 -18.15 6.57
CA ALA A 105 26.04 -18.82 5.88
C ALA A 105 25.58 -19.86 4.83
N ASN A 106 24.31 -20.26 4.83
CA ASN A 106 23.79 -21.26 3.90
C ASN A 106 22.64 -20.68 3.08
N PRO A 107 22.67 -20.74 1.72
CA PRO A 107 21.44 -20.53 0.95
C PRO A 107 20.33 -21.39 1.51
N VAL A 108 19.17 -20.76 1.69
CA VAL A 108 18.05 -21.44 2.32
C VAL A 108 17.85 -22.73 1.55
N GLN A 109 17.88 -23.86 2.26
CA GLN A 109 17.71 -25.18 1.66
C GLN A 109 16.30 -25.42 1.09
N PHE A 110 15.54 -24.35 0.79
CA PHE A 110 14.39 -24.42 -0.10
C PHE A 110 14.74 -25.16 -1.40
N GLY A 111 15.96 -25.01 -1.91
CA GLY A 111 16.43 -25.68 -3.12
C GLY A 111 16.39 -27.22 -3.08
N GLN A 112 16.34 -27.83 -1.89
CA GLN A 112 16.27 -29.30 -1.75
C GLN A 112 14.89 -29.82 -1.34
N THR A 113 13.98 -28.94 -0.88
CA THR A 113 12.60 -29.33 -0.60
C THR A 113 11.76 -29.19 -1.86
N THR A 114 10.96 -30.20 -2.18
CA THR A 114 9.99 -30.13 -3.29
C THR A 114 8.86 -29.16 -3.01
N ASN A 115 8.64 -28.82 -1.74
CA ASN A 115 7.60 -27.89 -1.31
C ASN A 115 8.21 -26.54 -0.92
N LEU A 116 7.85 -25.48 -1.66
CA LEU A 116 8.11 -24.09 -1.27
C LEU A 116 6.78 -23.54 -0.75
N PRO A 117 6.63 -23.36 0.57
CA PRO A 117 5.45 -22.68 1.09
C PRO A 117 5.45 -21.22 0.62
N PRO A 118 4.31 -20.53 0.67
CA PRO A 118 4.29 -19.09 0.54
C PRO A 118 5.27 -18.46 1.53
N PHE A 119 5.88 -17.33 1.17
CA PHE A 119 6.88 -16.67 2.01
C PHE A 119 6.81 -15.14 1.86
N ALA A 120 7.40 -14.41 2.80
CA ALA A 120 7.56 -12.96 2.72
C ALA A 120 9.02 -12.58 2.49
N ILE A 121 9.30 -11.76 1.47
CA ILE A 121 10.58 -11.08 1.27
C ILE A 121 10.51 -9.75 2.02
N ASP A 122 11.29 -9.65 3.10
CA ASP A 122 11.29 -8.48 3.98
C ASP A 122 12.65 -8.25 4.66
N PRO A 123 13.71 -7.87 3.91
CA PRO A 123 15.04 -7.63 4.48
C PRO A 123 15.02 -6.54 5.56
N TYR A 124 14.20 -5.50 5.36
CA TYR A 124 14.10 -4.39 6.31
C TYR A 124 13.49 -4.86 7.64
N GLY A 125 12.41 -5.65 7.61
CA GLY A 125 11.82 -6.22 8.82
C GLY A 125 12.64 -7.32 9.48
N VAL A 126 13.49 -8.03 8.73
CA VAL A 126 14.49 -8.95 9.31
C VAL A 126 15.52 -8.20 10.14
N LEU A 127 15.99 -7.04 9.65
CA LEU A 127 17.07 -6.28 10.29
C LEU A 127 16.59 -5.37 11.42
N ARG A 128 15.34 -4.91 11.39
CA ARG A 128 14.73 -4.03 12.40
C ARG A 128 13.85 -4.76 13.42
N GLY A 129 13.33 -5.94 13.05
CA GLY A 129 12.49 -6.76 13.92
C GLY A 129 13.28 -7.51 14.99
N PRO A 130 12.59 -8.18 15.92
CA PRO A 130 13.24 -9.11 16.83
C PRO A 130 13.95 -10.19 16.02
N ALA A 131 15.27 -10.33 16.23
CA ALA A 131 16.20 -11.04 15.36
C ALA A 131 15.94 -12.55 15.21
N GLU A 132 15.00 -13.12 15.98
CA GLU A 132 15.04 -14.55 16.31
C GLU A 132 14.22 -15.46 15.37
N ASN A 133 13.23 -14.96 14.63
CA ASN A 133 12.19 -15.89 14.18
C ASN A 133 12.14 -16.26 12.70
N GLY A 134 12.86 -15.58 11.79
CA GLY A 134 12.83 -15.95 10.36
C GLY A 134 11.41 -16.14 9.80
N SER A 135 10.42 -15.53 10.45
CA SER A 135 9.01 -15.79 10.26
C SER A 135 8.24 -14.48 10.23
N PHE A 136 7.13 -14.53 9.54
CA PHE A 136 6.19 -13.44 9.38
C PHE A 136 4.83 -13.98 9.83
N PRO A 137 4.16 -13.35 10.79
CA PRO A 137 4.61 -12.20 11.58
C PRO A 137 5.73 -12.56 12.56
N ALA A 138 6.49 -11.56 13.03
CA ALA A 138 7.69 -11.74 13.84
C ALA A 138 7.44 -12.30 15.26
N HIS A 139 6.27 -12.01 15.82
CA HIS A 139 5.90 -12.36 17.20
C HIS A 139 4.73 -13.36 17.21
N PHE A 140 4.99 -14.61 16.84
CA PHE A 140 4.02 -15.70 16.99
C PHE A 140 4.42 -16.67 18.09
N VAL A 141 3.67 -16.66 19.19
CA VAL A 141 3.84 -17.57 20.33
C VAL A 141 2.96 -18.81 20.08
N GLY A 142 3.50 -19.79 19.36
CA GLY A 142 2.72 -20.99 19.01
C GLY A 142 3.47 -22.08 18.23
N GLY A 143 4.79 -21.96 18.08
CA GLY A 143 5.67 -23.01 17.53
C GLY A 143 5.52 -23.34 16.04
N LEU A 144 4.48 -22.85 15.36
CA LEU A 144 4.27 -23.08 13.93
C LEU A 144 4.40 -21.77 13.15
N ASN A 145 5.60 -21.53 12.60
CA ASN A 145 5.89 -20.43 11.69
C ASN A 145 4.82 -20.34 10.60
N PHE A 146 4.11 -19.21 10.56
CA PHE A 146 2.99 -18.98 9.65
C PHE A 146 3.45 -18.79 8.20
N LEU A 147 4.40 -17.89 8.01
CA LEU A 147 4.97 -17.56 6.71
C LEU A 147 6.48 -17.37 6.90
N PRO A 148 7.37 -18.12 6.23
CA PRO A 148 8.80 -17.85 6.29
C PRO A 148 9.10 -16.42 5.86
N ARG A 149 9.88 -15.70 6.65
CA ARG A 149 10.42 -14.38 6.33
C ARG A 149 11.83 -14.55 5.81
N VAL A 150 12.04 -14.13 4.57
CA VAL A 150 13.26 -14.30 3.81
C VAL A 150 13.91 -12.93 3.62
N SER A 151 15.22 -12.88 3.82
CA SER A 151 16.06 -11.75 3.42
C SER A 151 16.72 -12.05 2.07
N LEU A 152 17.38 -11.06 1.48
CA LEU A 152 18.07 -11.19 0.21
C LEU A 152 19.58 -11.13 0.38
N ARG A 153 20.32 -11.59 -0.62
CA ARG A 153 21.74 -11.31 -0.81
C ARG A 153 21.99 -10.61 -2.13
N THR A 154 23.09 -9.90 -2.22
CA THR A 154 23.57 -9.32 -3.47
C THR A 154 24.08 -10.42 -4.42
N PRO A 155 24.28 -10.11 -5.71
CA PRO A 155 24.92 -11.05 -6.65
C PRO A 155 26.31 -11.53 -6.22
N ALA A 156 27.03 -10.74 -5.41
CA ALA A 156 28.31 -11.11 -4.82
C ALA A 156 28.17 -12.08 -3.62
N GLY A 157 26.95 -12.52 -3.28
CA GLY A 157 26.68 -13.42 -2.17
C GLY A 157 26.57 -12.75 -0.81
N VAL A 158 26.72 -11.42 -0.73
CA VAL A 158 26.68 -10.66 0.54
C VAL A 158 25.23 -10.48 0.99
N PRO A 159 24.83 -10.95 2.18
CA PRO A 159 23.49 -10.72 2.72
C PRO A 159 23.16 -9.22 2.80
N PHE A 160 21.89 -8.86 2.60
CA PHE A 160 21.44 -7.48 2.73
C PHE A 160 21.71 -6.99 4.16
N ASN A 161 22.48 -5.91 4.26
CA ASN A 161 22.63 -5.14 5.50
C ASN A 161 21.57 -4.02 5.53
N LEU A 162 21.55 -3.26 6.62
CA LEU A 162 20.53 -2.22 6.82
C LEU A 162 20.55 -1.15 5.73
N ALA A 163 21.75 -0.69 5.33
CA ALA A 163 21.88 0.32 4.27
C ALA A 163 21.36 -0.17 2.92
N LEU A 164 21.59 -1.44 2.56
CA LEU A 164 21.04 -2.03 1.35
C LEU A 164 19.52 -2.24 1.45
N ALA A 165 19.02 -2.68 2.61
CA ALA A 165 17.59 -2.83 2.84
C ALA A 165 16.87 -1.48 2.75
N GLU A 166 17.39 -0.41 3.38
CA GLU A 166 16.85 0.95 3.26
C GLU A 166 16.91 1.45 1.82
N ARG A 167 17.99 1.17 1.08
CA ARG A 167 18.11 1.59 -0.31
C ARG A 167 17.05 1.00 -1.24
N PHE A 168 16.64 -0.25 -1.02
CA PHE A 168 15.75 -1.00 -1.94
C PHE A 168 14.32 -1.15 -1.42
N PHE A 169 14.13 -1.28 -0.10
CA PHE A 169 12.82 -1.54 0.52
C PHE A 169 12.20 -0.29 1.16
N MET A 170 12.84 0.87 1.01
CA MET A 170 12.31 2.17 1.42
C MET A 170 12.09 3.05 0.18
N ALA A 171 10.97 3.76 0.14
CA ALA A 171 10.73 4.73 -0.93
C ALA A 171 11.67 5.92 -0.74
N LYS A 172 12.35 6.33 -1.83
CA LYS A 172 13.22 7.50 -1.84
C LYS A 172 12.47 8.81 -2.06
N ASP A 173 11.39 8.75 -2.82
CA ASP A 173 10.63 9.94 -3.23
C ASP A 173 9.52 10.28 -2.22
N ASP A 174 9.84 10.24 -0.93
CA ASP A 174 8.93 10.61 0.15
C ASP A 174 9.12 12.11 0.45
N GLU A 175 8.46 12.94 -0.36
CA GLU A 175 8.43 14.39 -0.15
C GLU A 175 7.80 14.70 1.20
N GLN A 176 8.59 15.30 2.09
CA GLN A 176 8.09 15.73 3.39
C GLN A 176 7.36 17.06 3.25
N PHE A 177 6.10 17.05 3.67
CA PHE A 177 5.35 18.26 3.95
C PHE A 177 5.43 18.55 5.45
N LEU A 178 5.92 19.73 5.83
CA LEU A 178 5.70 20.22 7.19
C LEU A 178 4.24 20.61 7.30
N PHE A 179 3.53 19.90 8.17
CA PHE A 179 2.23 20.32 8.64
C PHE A 179 2.43 21.19 9.88
N PRO A 180 2.25 22.52 9.78
CA PRO A 180 2.41 23.38 10.93
C PRO A 180 1.40 23.01 12.01
N SER A 181 1.76 23.16 13.28
CA SER A 181 0.84 22.96 14.40
C SER A 181 -0.40 23.85 14.30
N ASP A 182 -0.27 25.02 13.67
CA ASP A 182 -1.40 25.88 13.33
C ASP A 182 -2.11 25.38 12.06
N ARG A 183 -3.36 24.92 12.24
CA ARG A 183 -4.23 24.46 11.14
C ARG A 183 -4.53 25.55 10.11
N LYS A 184 -4.32 26.82 10.42
CA LYS A 184 -4.52 27.93 9.47
C LYS A 184 -3.40 28.06 8.44
N LEU A 185 -2.21 27.58 8.76
CA LEU A 185 -1.06 27.65 7.86
C LEU A 185 -1.14 26.54 6.80
N ARG A 186 -0.66 26.84 5.58
CA ARG A 186 -0.57 25.87 4.48
C ARG A 186 0.58 24.89 4.76
N PRO A 187 0.48 23.60 4.38
CA PRO A 187 1.63 22.71 4.44
C PRO A 187 2.72 23.25 3.53
N GLU A 188 3.94 23.36 4.05
CA GLU A 188 5.10 23.76 3.27
C GLU A 188 5.85 22.50 2.86
N ALA A 189 6.10 22.35 1.56
CA ALA A 189 7.03 21.34 1.08
C ALA A 189 8.41 21.74 1.59
N ILE A 190 9.06 20.86 2.35
CA ILE A 190 10.46 21.11 2.70
C ILE A 190 11.25 20.86 1.44
N ASP A 191 11.82 21.92 0.86
CA ASP A 191 12.76 21.79 -0.25
C ASP A 191 14.06 21.20 0.30
N LEU A 192 14.05 19.87 0.45
CA LEU A 192 15.20 19.10 0.84
C LEU A 192 16.03 18.90 -0.42
N SER A 193 16.83 19.91 -0.78
CA SER A 193 17.85 19.82 -1.82
C SER A 193 19.00 18.87 -1.46
N GLY A 194 18.76 17.90 -0.57
CA GLY A 194 19.67 16.85 -0.11
C GLY A 194 18.93 15.53 0.01
N ASP A 195 19.68 14.43 0.08
CA ASP A 195 19.28 13.01 0.06
C ASP A 195 18.39 12.56 1.27
N ASN A 196 17.61 13.47 1.85
CA ASN A 196 16.84 13.31 3.08
C ASN A 196 15.42 12.79 2.78
N ALA A 197 15.32 11.64 2.12
CA ALA A 197 14.07 10.89 2.07
C ALA A 197 13.62 10.59 3.52
N ALA A 198 12.39 10.93 3.89
CA ALA A 198 11.85 10.67 5.24
C ALA A 198 11.87 9.18 5.59
N GLY A 199 11.78 8.36 4.55
CA GLY A 199 11.74 6.92 4.70
C GLY A 199 10.49 6.41 5.39
N HIS A 200 9.39 7.16 5.34
CA HIS A 200 8.18 6.71 6.01
C HIS A 200 7.53 5.56 5.25
N TYR A 201 7.67 5.51 3.93
CA TYR A 201 7.19 4.38 3.14
C TYR A 201 8.25 3.29 3.04
N THR A 202 7.87 2.11 3.51
CA THR A 202 8.60 0.87 3.33
C THR A 202 7.69 -0.13 2.67
N TRP A 203 8.23 -1.19 2.11
CA TRP A 203 7.41 -2.24 1.53
C TRP A 203 7.99 -3.61 1.82
N LEU A 204 7.13 -4.63 1.73
CA LEU A 204 7.50 -6.03 1.75
C LEU A 204 6.75 -6.75 0.64
N ALA A 205 7.26 -7.89 0.18
CA ALA A 205 6.59 -8.71 -0.80
C ALA A 205 6.18 -10.05 -0.19
N THR A 206 4.93 -10.46 -0.39
CA THR A 206 4.50 -11.83 -0.13
C THR A 206 4.43 -12.58 -1.45
N VAL A 207 4.96 -13.81 -1.46
CA VAL A 207 5.16 -14.60 -2.67
C VAL A 207 4.49 -15.95 -2.48
N THR A 208 3.63 -16.32 -3.44
CA THR A 208 2.99 -17.63 -3.54
C THR A 208 3.37 -18.27 -4.88
N PRO A 209 3.96 -19.48 -4.90
CA PRO A 209 4.16 -20.19 -6.16
C PRO A 209 2.84 -20.48 -6.86
N ALA A 210 2.82 -20.48 -8.19
CA ALA A 210 1.65 -20.87 -8.96
C ALA A 210 1.17 -22.28 -8.56
N ALA A 211 -0.15 -22.47 -8.50
CA ALA A 211 -0.74 -23.74 -8.06
C ALA A 211 -0.27 -24.94 -8.90
N SER A 212 -0.08 -24.74 -10.21
CA SER A 212 0.45 -25.75 -11.14
C SER A 212 1.89 -26.16 -10.84
N GLU A 213 2.68 -25.30 -10.22
CA GLU A 213 4.10 -25.53 -9.93
C GLU A 213 4.34 -25.91 -8.47
N ARG A 214 3.30 -26.05 -7.63
CA ARG A 214 3.44 -26.26 -6.19
C ARG A 214 4.30 -27.48 -5.84
N LEU A 215 4.15 -28.57 -6.56
CA LEU A 215 4.90 -29.82 -6.36
C LEU A 215 6.26 -29.83 -7.09
N ALA A 216 6.53 -28.87 -7.96
CA ALA A 216 7.80 -28.79 -8.68
C ALA A 216 8.94 -28.41 -7.70
N PRO A 217 10.15 -28.96 -7.88
CA PRO A 217 11.35 -28.48 -7.19
C PRO A 217 11.51 -26.97 -7.32
N VAL A 218 12.00 -26.30 -6.27
CA VAL A 218 12.13 -24.84 -6.23
C VAL A 218 12.90 -24.27 -7.43
N ALA A 219 13.95 -24.96 -7.87
CA ALA A 219 14.74 -24.56 -9.02
C ALA A 219 13.99 -24.58 -10.37
N LEU A 220 12.84 -25.26 -10.44
CA LEU A 220 12.00 -25.36 -11.64
C LEU A 220 10.75 -24.49 -11.58
N LYS A 221 10.48 -23.83 -10.44
CA LYS A 221 9.35 -22.90 -10.31
C LYS A 221 9.69 -21.61 -11.05
N LYS A 222 8.80 -21.18 -11.94
CA LYS A 222 8.94 -19.98 -12.77
C LYS A 222 7.84 -18.98 -12.48
N SER A 223 6.63 -19.43 -12.19
CA SER A 223 5.49 -18.54 -12.01
C SER A 223 5.16 -18.32 -10.54
N PHE A 224 5.13 -17.04 -10.14
CA PHE A 224 4.84 -16.61 -8.79
C PHE A 224 3.74 -15.56 -8.77
N GLN A 225 2.75 -15.74 -7.91
CA GLN A 225 1.85 -14.66 -7.51
C GLN A 225 2.56 -13.83 -6.43
N VAL A 226 2.82 -12.57 -6.74
CA VAL A 226 3.55 -11.64 -5.88
C VAL A 226 2.64 -10.50 -5.49
N SER A 227 2.57 -10.21 -4.20
CA SER A 227 1.87 -9.05 -3.66
C SER A 227 2.83 -8.18 -2.85
N VAL A 228 2.96 -6.92 -3.24
CA VAL A 228 3.73 -5.92 -2.50
C VAL A 228 2.81 -5.15 -1.58
N ALA A 229 3.05 -5.24 -0.29
CA ALA A 229 2.37 -4.44 0.72
C ALA A 229 3.23 -3.21 1.07
N VAL A 230 2.69 -2.03 0.83
CA VAL A 230 3.32 -0.75 1.14
C VAL A 230 2.86 -0.31 2.52
N CYS A 231 3.81 -0.07 3.41
CA CYS A 231 3.61 0.34 4.79
C CYS A 231 4.07 1.79 4.98
N HIS A 232 3.26 2.60 5.66
CA HIS A 232 3.65 3.96 6.04
C HIS A 232 3.92 4.03 7.55
N LYS A 233 5.13 4.45 7.91
CA LYS A 233 5.67 4.45 9.28
C LYS A 233 5.58 3.08 9.93
N ARG A 234 6.10 2.06 9.24
CA ARG A 234 6.07 0.67 9.69
C ARG A 234 6.72 0.53 11.07
N VAL A 235 5.99 -0.09 12.00
CA VAL A 235 6.47 -0.38 13.35
C VAL A 235 6.91 -1.85 13.39
N PHE A 236 8.04 -2.14 14.03
CA PHE A 236 8.60 -3.51 14.14
C PHE A 236 8.70 -4.03 15.56
N ARG A 237 8.59 -3.14 16.55
CA ARG A 237 8.59 -3.49 17.96
C ARG A 237 7.18 -3.44 18.47
N ASP A 238 6.80 -4.48 19.21
CA ASP A 238 5.54 -4.47 19.92
C ASP A 238 5.60 -3.40 21.00
N ASP A 239 4.60 -2.53 21.01
CA ASP A 239 4.36 -1.71 22.17
C ASP A 239 3.66 -2.59 23.21
N THR A 240 4.47 -3.31 23.99
CA THR A 240 4.00 -4.21 25.04
C THR A 240 3.13 -3.48 26.07
N SER A 241 3.27 -2.16 26.20
CA SER A 241 2.47 -1.35 27.12
C SER A 241 1.03 -1.15 26.63
N ALA A 242 0.83 -1.09 25.31
CA ALA A 242 -0.49 -0.97 24.69
C ALA A 242 -1.14 -2.34 24.39
N GLY A 243 -0.40 -3.44 24.52
CA GLY A 243 -0.87 -4.78 24.16
C GLY A 243 -1.21 -4.93 22.67
N ILE A 244 -0.66 -4.04 21.83
CA ILE A 244 -0.88 -4.01 20.39
C ILE A 244 0.43 -4.44 19.73
N ALA A 245 0.48 -5.72 19.31
CA ALA A 245 1.58 -6.19 18.49
C ALA A 245 1.54 -5.45 17.14
N ALA A 246 2.73 -5.11 16.63
CA ALA A 246 2.85 -4.40 15.34
C ALA A 246 2.38 -5.29 14.18
N GLU A 247 2.54 -6.60 14.34
CA GLU A 247 2.10 -7.63 13.42
C GLU A 247 1.22 -8.62 14.21
N GLN A 248 -0.09 -8.55 14.02
CA GLN A 248 -1.05 -9.40 14.74
C GLN A 248 -1.40 -10.62 13.90
N VAL A 249 -1.64 -11.75 14.55
CA VAL A 249 -2.08 -12.99 13.89
C VAL A 249 -3.26 -13.60 14.60
N ALA A 250 -4.18 -14.13 13.80
CA ALA A 250 -5.31 -14.90 14.29
C ALA A 250 -5.60 -16.07 13.35
N GLN A 251 -6.10 -17.17 13.90
CA GLN A 251 -6.72 -18.22 13.09
C GLN A 251 -8.00 -17.67 12.45
N VAL A 252 -8.30 -18.15 11.24
CA VAL A 252 -9.45 -17.73 10.44
C VAL A 252 -10.34 -18.94 10.18
N ASP A 253 -11.60 -18.83 10.57
CA ASP A 253 -12.64 -19.80 10.27
C ASP A 253 -13.67 -19.16 9.31
N PHE A 254 -13.91 -19.81 8.17
CA PHE A 254 -14.85 -19.30 7.17
C PHE A 254 -16.28 -19.72 7.54
N LEU A 255 -17.18 -18.75 7.74
CA LEU A 255 -18.55 -19.01 8.21
C LEU A 255 -19.52 -19.44 7.10
N SER A 256 -19.20 -19.13 5.84
CA SER A 256 -20.02 -19.46 4.68
C SER A 256 -19.26 -20.43 3.76
N GLY A 257 -19.47 -21.73 3.93
CA GLY A 257 -18.87 -22.73 3.05
C GLY A 257 -18.93 -24.13 3.63
N GLY A 258 -20.02 -24.85 3.36
CA GLY A 258 -19.96 -26.31 3.40
C GLY A 258 -18.82 -26.78 2.49
N ALA A 259 -17.94 -27.61 3.05
CA ALA A 259 -16.78 -28.26 2.43
C ALA A 259 -16.43 -27.83 0.98
N GLY A 260 -15.55 -26.83 0.82
CA GLY A 260 -14.63 -26.84 -0.33
C GLY A 260 -14.26 -25.52 -1.01
N VAL A 261 -15.05 -24.44 -0.91
CA VAL A 261 -14.71 -23.17 -1.60
C VAL A 261 -15.20 -21.97 -0.80
N ALA A 262 -14.30 -21.04 -0.49
CA ALA A 262 -14.64 -19.70 -0.03
C ALA A 262 -14.57 -18.74 -1.23
N ILE A 263 -15.74 -18.31 -1.71
CA ILE A 263 -15.88 -17.45 -2.89
C ILE A 263 -15.45 -16.02 -2.53
N GLY A 264 -14.48 -15.46 -3.25
CA GLY A 264 -14.28 -14.03 -3.54
C GLY A 264 -14.20 -13.03 -2.38
N GLY A 265 -13.96 -13.50 -1.17
CA GLY A 265 -14.20 -12.71 0.03
C GLY A 265 -15.61 -12.92 0.59
N GLY A 266 -15.69 -12.99 1.91
CA GLY A 266 -16.91 -13.28 2.65
C GLY A 266 -16.76 -12.94 4.12
N THR A 267 -17.67 -13.44 4.95
CA THR A 267 -17.58 -13.28 6.40
C THR A 267 -16.70 -14.37 6.99
N VAL A 268 -15.66 -13.95 7.68
CA VAL A 268 -14.74 -14.83 8.41
C VAL A 268 -14.80 -14.52 9.89
N GLN A 269 -14.62 -15.55 10.71
CA GLN A 269 -14.39 -15.43 12.13
C GLN A 269 -12.88 -15.49 12.39
N VAL A 270 -12.35 -14.59 13.23
CA VAL A 270 -10.94 -14.55 13.60
C VAL A 270 -10.76 -14.81 15.08
N ASN A 271 -9.83 -15.71 15.42
CA ASN A 271 -9.53 -16.11 16.78
C ASN A 271 -8.00 -16.18 17.03
N PRO A 272 -7.42 -15.34 17.91
CA PRO A 272 -8.08 -14.31 18.72
C PRO A 272 -8.64 -13.15 17.88
N PRO A 273 -9.56 -12.33 18.43
CA PRO A 273 -10.04 -11.12 17.78
C PRO A 273 -8.89 -10.18 17.38
N LEU A 274 -9.01 -9.54 16.22
CA LEU A 274 -7.97 -8.66 15.66
C LEU A 274 -8.38 -7.19 15.75
N LEU A 275 -7.42 -6.29 15.99
CA LEU A 275 -7.66 -4.84 15.93
C LEU A 275 -7.59 -4.37 14.47
N VAL A 276 -8.73 -4.44 13.79
CA VAL A 276 -8.85 -4.11 12.36
C VAL A 276 -9.99 -3.10 12.16
N ARG A 277 -9.79 -2.17 11.23
CA ARG A 277 -10.79 -1.19 10.81
C ARG A 277 -11.25 -1.46 9.38
N PRO A 278 -12.46 -1.02 9.01
CA PRO A 278 -12.86 -0.98 7.61
C PRO A 278 -11.81 -0.26 6.76
N ARG A 279 -11.64 -0.73 5.52
CA ARG A 279 -10.66 -0.29 4.52
C ARG A 279 -9.19 -0.66 4.79
N GLN A 280 -8.87 -1.30 5.91
CA GLN A 280 -7.53 -1.84 6.13
C GLN A 280 -7.29 -3.12 5.32
N TRP A 281 -6.03 -3.52 5.25
CA TRP A 281 -5.57 -4.72 4.57
C TRP A 281 -5.32 -5.85 5.56
N LEU A 282 -5.71 -7.05 5.14
CA LEU A 282 -5.54 -8.31 5.87
C LEU A 282 -4.82 -9.30 4.96
N LEU A 283 -3.74 -9.92 5.42
CA LEU A 283 -3.12 -11.04 4.71
C LEU A 283 -3.76 -12.32 5.20
N LEU A 284 -4.32 -13.13 4.31
CA LEU A 284 -4.64 -14.52 4.60
C LEU A 284 -3.49 -15.39 4.08
N ALA A 285 -3.05 -16.36 4.88
CA ALA A 285 -2.19 -17.43 4.40
C ALA A 285 -2.65 -18.77 4.94
N ASP A 286 -2.42 -19.80 4.14
CA ASP A 286 -2.29 -21.17 4.59
C ASP A 286 -0.90 -21.66 4.14
N GLY A 287 -0.45 -22.84 4.55
CA GLY A 287 0.87 -23.36 4.15
C GLY A 287 1.07 -23.54 2.63
N THR A 288 0.09 -23.21 1.79
CA THR A 288 0.05 -23.47 0.35
C THR A 288 -0.21 -22.22 -0.51
N GLN A 289 -0.83 -21.17 0.04
CA GLN A 289 -1.09 -19.88 -0.62
C GLN A 289 -1.15 -18.73 0.39
N CYS A 290 -0.80 -17.52 -0.05
CA CYS A 290 -1.02 -16.29 0.71
C CYS A 290 -1.57 -15.18 -0.18
N GLN A 291 -2.61 -14.48 0.27
CA GLN A 291 -3.28 -13.45 -0.53
C GLN A 291 -3.78 -12.32 0.38
N TRP A 292 -3.78 -11.10 -0.15
CA TRP A 292 -4.24 -9.92 0.56
C TRP A 292 -5.70 -9.60 0.25
N TYR A 293 -6.43 -9.27 1.31
CA TYR A 293 -7.85 -8.93 1.29
C TYR A 293 -8.06 -7.54 1.86
N ARG A 294 -9.04 -6.83 1.31
CA ARG A 294 -9.50 -5.56 1.88
C ARG A 294 -10.63 -5.82 2.84
N VAL A 295 -10.54 -5.24 4.02
CA VAL A 295 -11.57 -5.34 5.05
C VAL A 295 -12.71 -4.40 4.68
N VAL A 296 -13.88 -4.95 4.38
CA VAL A 296 -15.09 -4.19 4.07
C VAL A 296 -15.79 -3.75 5.34
N SER A 297 -15.94 -4.68 6.29
CA SER A 297 -16.58 -4.45 7.58
C SER A 297 -15.84 -5.18 8.69
N ALA A 298 -15.74 -4.52 9.84
CA ALA A 298 -15.14 -5.02 11.08
C ALA A 298 -15.98 -4.47 12.25
N PRO A 299 -17.12 -5.12 12.59
CA PRO A 299 -17.91 -4.74 13.73
C PRO A 299 -17.09 -4.98 15.02
N PRO A 300 -16.97 -3.96 15.89
CA PRO A 300 -16.28 -4.13 17.16
C PRO A 300 -16.98 -5.19 18.00
N ARG A 301 -16.22 -6.00 18.74
CA ARG A 301 -16.79 -7.03 19.63
C ARG A 301 -17.59 -6.41 20.77
N SER A 302 -17.10 -5.30 21.34
CA SER A 302 -17.81 -4.50 22.34
C SER A 302 -17.20 -3.10 22.42
N ASP A 303 -17.85 -2.17 23.13
CA ASP A 303 -17.28 -0.84 23.40
C ASP A 303 -16.00 -0.90 24.26
N VAL A 304 -15.80 -2.00 24.99
CA VAL A 304 -14.65 -2.22 25.89
C VAL A 304 -13.49 -2.91 25.15
N ASP A 305 -13.79 -3.84 24.24
CA ASP A 305 -12.81 -4.53 23.40
C ASP A 305 -13.04 -4.18 21.92
N PRO A 306 -12.24 -3.26 21.35
CA PRO A 306 -12.41 -2.81 19.97
C PRO A 306 -11.97 -3.87 18.94
N ARG A 307 -11.43 -5.02 19.38
CA ARG A 307 -11.04 -6.08 18.46
C ARG A 307 -12.29 -6.70 17.84
N SER A 308 -12.22 -6.96 16.55
CA SER A 308 -13.32 -7.55 15.79
C SER A 308 -13.10 -9.06 15.66
N GLU A 309 -14.14 -9.83 15.94
CA GLU A 309 -14.15 -11.28 15.78
C GLU A 309 -14.70 -11.69 14.42
N LEU A 310 -15.65 -10.94 13.87
CA LEU A 310 -16.23 -11.19 12.56
C LEU A 310 -15.69 -10.16 11.58
N LEU A 311 -15.14 -10.57 10.45
CA LEU A 311 -14.66 -9.66 9.41
C LEU A 311 -15.36 -9.97 8.10
N THR A 312 -15.78 -8.95 7.36
CA THR A 312 -16.21 -9.10 5.96
C THR A 312 -15.06 -8.67 5.06
N LEU A 313 -14.60 -9.57 4.21
CA LEU A 313 -13.43 -9.39 3.36
C LEU A 313 -13.85 -9.27 1.89
N ALA A 314 -13.11 -8.46 1.13
CA ALA A 314 -13.18 -8.40 -0.32
C ALA A 314 -11.82 -8.72 -0.91
N GLY A 315 -11.77 -9.67 -1.85
CA GLY A 315 -10.50 -10.10 -2.44
C GLY A 315 -10.68 -11.23 -3.45
N PRO A 316 -9.58 -11.89 -3.85
CA PRO A 316 -9.63 -13.07 -4.71
C PRO A 316 -10.37 -14.25 -4.05
N ASP A 317 -10.66 -15.29 -4.82
CA ASP A 317 -11.19 -16.55 -4.29
C ASP A 317 -10.15 -17.26 -3.41
N TRP A 318 -10.61 -17.84 -2.31
CA TRP A 318 -9.78 -18.60 -1.38
C TRP A 318 -10.05 -20.10 -1.50
N VAL A 319 -9.05 -20.84 -1.97
CA VAL A 319 -9.14 -22.30 -2.13
C VAL A 319 -8.80 -22.98 -0.81
N ILE A 320 -9.76 -23.67 -0.17
CA ILE A 320 -9.51 -24.36 1.10
C ILE A 320 -8.94 -25.75 0.83
N TYR A 321 -7.73 -26.01 1.34
CA TYR A 321 -7.13 -27.36 1.31
C TYR A 321 -7.45 -28.11 2.61
N SER A 322 -7.82 -29.38 2.49
CA SER A 322 -8.15 -30.22 3.65
C SER A 322 -6.97 -30.29 4.63
N GLY A 323 -7.22 -29.96 5.90
CA GLY A 323 -6.20 -29.98 6.96
C GLY A 323 -5.30 -28.75 7.03
N ALA A 324 -5.48 -27.76 6.14
CA ALA A 324 -4.76 -26.51 6.22
C ALA A 324 -5.47 -25.52 7.16
N THR A 325 -4.76 -25.06 8.20
CA THR A 325 -5.24 -23.97 9.05
C THR A 325 -4.97 -22.64 8.36
N THR A 326 -6.03 -21.91 8.00
CA THR A 326 -5.89 -20.55 7.49
C THR A 326 -5.65 -19.60 8.67
N ARG A 327 -4.70 -18.69 8.53
CA ARG A 327 -4.51 -17.60 9.50
C ARG A 327 -4.51 -16.26 8.79
N ALA A 328 -4.90 -15.24 9.53
CA ALA A 328 -4.89 -13.86 9.14
C ALA A 328 -3.73 -13.14 9.81
N VAL A 329 -3.05 -12.27 9.06
CA VAL A 329 -2.05 -11.35 9.58
C VAL A 329 -2.45 -9.92 9.28
N VAL A 330 -2.41 -9.09 10.32
CA VAL A 330 -2.69 -7.65 10.23
C VAL A 330 -1.41 -6.88 10.42
N LEU A 331 -1.12 -6.03 9.46
CA LEU A 331 -0.12 -4.98 9.58
C LEU A 331 -0.86 -3.63 9.59
N GLN A 332 -0.91 -2.98 10.74
CA GLN A 332 -1.69 -1.73 10.92
C GLN A 332 -1.22 -0.58 10.02
N THR A 333 0.01 -0.67 9.52
CA THR A 333 0.68 0.39 8.76
C THR A 333 0.53 0.22 7.25
N VAL A 334 -0.07 -0.87 6.77
CA VAL A 334 -0.28 -1.11 5.33
C VAL A 334 -1.30 -0.13 4.79
N VAL A 335 -0.87 0.65 3.81
CA VAL A 335 -1.68 1.67 3.12
C VAL A 335 -2.18 1.19 1.76
N GLY A 336 -1.43 0.30 1.11
CA GLY A 336 -1.77 -0.22 -0.21
C GLY A 336 -1.12 -1.57 -0.46
N VAL A 337 -1.79 -2.40 -1.27
CA VAL A 337 -1.27 -3.68 -1.74
C VAL A 337 -1.39 -3.75 -3.25
N TYR A 338 -0.31 -4.17 -3.90
CA TYR A 338 -0.19 -4.27 -5.35
C TYR A 338 0.20 -5.70 -5.71
N SER A 339 -0.64 -6.39 -6.47
CA SER A 339 -0.41 -7.79 -6.82
C SER A 339 -0.20 -7.95 -8.31
N THR A 340 0.71 -8.84 -8.69
CA THR A 340 0.93 -9.27 -10.07
C THR A 340 1.38 -10.72 -10.10
N VAL A 341 1.22 -11.37 -11.24
CA VAL A 341 1.92 -12.63 -11.51
C VAL A 341 3.25 -12.27 -12.16
N VAL A 342 4.34 -12.84 -11.66
CA VAL A 342 5.68 -12.69 -12.20
C VAL A 342 6.16 -14.06 -12.69
N GLU A 343 6.62 -14.10 -13.93
CA GLU A 343 7.31 -15.25 -14.48
C GLU A 343 8.82 -14.97 -14.45
N ILE A 344 9.58 -15.84 -13.79
CA ILE A 344 11.03 -15.74 -13.73
C ILE A 344 11.59 -16.33 -15.02
N ASP A 345 12.32 -15.49 -15.75
CA ASP A 345 13.17 -15.99 -16.81
C ASP A 345 14.40 -16.68 -16.20
N THR A 346 14.42 -18.00 -16.30
CA THR A 346 15.56 -18.83 -15.89
C THR A 346 16.59 -18.99 -16.99
N ASP A 347 16.32 -18.53 -18.22
CA ASP A 347 17.22 -18.71 -19.35
C ASP A 347 18.47 -17.81 -19.19
N PRO A 348 19.68 -18.39 -19.08
CA PRO A 348 20.90 -17.61 -18.98
C PRO A 348 21.31 -16.94 -20.31
N THR A 349 20.71 -17.29 -21.44
CA THR A 349 21.17 -16.84 -22.77
C THR A 349 21.06 -15.33 -22.97
N TRP A 350 19.98 -14.70 -22.53
CA TRP A 350 19.80 -13.25 -22.61
C TRP A 350 20.63 -12.47 -21.58
N ASN A 351 21.06 -13.12 -20.50
CA ASN A 351 21.80 -12.50 -19.41
C ASN A 351 23.32 -12.39 -19.65
N LYS A 352 23.85 -12.91 -20.76
CA LYS A 352 25.29 -12.85 -21.07
C LYS A 352 25.78 -11.49 -21.58
N TYR A 353 24.87 -10.58 -21.93
CA TYR A 353 25.20 -9.32 -22.62
C TYR A 353 24.93 -8.05 -21.80
N ARG A 354 24.72 -8.17 -20.49
CA ARG A 354 24.72 -7.05 -19.53
C ARG A 354 25.87 -7.23 -18.56
#